data_AF-A5GVS6-F1
#
_entry.id   AF-A5GVS6-F1
#
_cell.length_a   1.000
_cell.length_b   1.000
_cell.length_c   1.000
_cell.angle_alpha   90.00
_cell.angle_beta   90.00
_cell.angle_gamma   90.00
#
_symmetry.space_group_name_H-M   'P 1'
#
loop_
_entity.id
_entity.type
_entity.pdbx_description
1 polymer ?
#
loop_
_entity_poly.entity_id
_entity_poly.type
_entity_poly.pdbx_seq_one_letter_code
_entity_poly.pdbx_strand_id
1 'polypeptide(L)'
;MIPMGRIALLLGGFLLLATPAQAGLMDLLDSIESPLQESPELPPLPDEPGKGKNWIGTEIPKPDLPILVLAGHADSQRMAGSGTPGRAVGMRGARPMQPGITDELFWNLLTAKAVVAEGQRQGLKMRFYDPGVRTIRDSDDPRTNWSVGREHVSNGGYAVEIHYDAYSPHGIGPGIIPAVLYGFSVMDEALAEEFGAYPYDYRGMLGGPRRGVAMLEIGQLEGALEAGLRNPSTRQQSLQTIARRVVRALRQGMVLANSPVEGTTLLKGSITEPVLGPREDVSE
;
A
#
# COMPACT_ATOMS: atom_id res chain seq x y z
N MET A 1 -1.33 45.06 -80.29
CA MET A 1 -2.00 45.80 -79.21
C MET A 1 -0.93 46.27 -78.22
N ILE A 2 -0.73 47.58 -78.15
CA ILE A 2 -0.08 48.34 -77.05
C ILE A 2 -1.11 48.38 -75.87
N PRO A 3 -0.82 48.59 -74.56
CA PRO A 3 0.39 49.16 -73.90
C PRO A 3 0.95 48.37 -72.69
N MET A 4 2.24 48.55 -72.35
CA MET A 4 2.84 49.39 -71.26
C MET A 4 2.59 48.88 -69.83
N GLY A 5 3.53 48.92 -68.89
CA GLY A 5 4.89 49.45 -68.80
C GLY A 5 5.54 48.78 -67.57
N ARG A 6 6.67 49.18 -66.98
CA ARG A 6 7.65 50.25 -67.10
C ARG A 6 8.63 49.95 -65.94
N ILE A 7 9.95 50.10 -66.15
CA ILE A 7 10.95 50.53 -65.13
C ILE A 7 11.27 49.49 -64.02
N ALA A 8 12.45 49.36 -63.40
CA ALA A 8 13.89 49.52 -63.65
C ALA A 8 14.59 49.26 -62.28
N LEU A 9 15.93 49.15 -62.29
CA LEU A 9 16.89 49.14 -61.15
C LEU A 9 16.96 47.86 -60.30
N LEU A 10 18.10 47.15 -60.17
CA LEU A 10 19.51 47.45 -59.82
C LEU A 10 19.81 47.11 -58.34
N LEU A 11 20.83 46.24 -58.20
CA LEU A 11 21.82 46.11 -57.11
C LEU A 11 21.36 45.85 -55.67
N GLY A 12 21.96 44.79 -55.11
CA GLY A 12 22.61 44.88 -53.80
C GLY A 12 22.33 43.72 -52.85
N GLY A 13 23.40 43.16 -52.29
CA GLY A 13 23.33 42.52 -50.98
C GLY A 13 23.91 41.12 -50.89
N PHE A 14 25.20 41.04 -50.55
CA PHE A 14 25.76 39.92 -49.79
C PHE A 14 24.91 39.74 -48.51
N LEU A 15 24.39 38.54 -48.26
CA LEU A 15 23.92 38.15 -46.93
C LEU A 15 24.50 36.78 -46.57
N LEU A 16 25.51 36.86 -45.70
CA LEU A 16 25.95 35.77 -44.84
C LEU A 16 24.76 35.31 -43.99
N LEU A 17 24.28 34.09 -44.22
CA LEU A 17 23.32 33.46 -43.32
C LEU A 17 24.08 32.90 -42.12
N ALA A 18 24.05 33.65 -41.03
CA ALA A 18 24.38 33.15 -39.70
C ALA A 18 23.38 32.05 -39.31
N THR A 19 23.88 30.87 -38.98
CA THR A 19 23.11 29.80 -38.34
C THR A 19 22.77 30.21 -36.90
N PRO A 20 21.50 30.14 -36.45
CA PRO A 20 21.21 30.32 -35.04
C PRO A 20 21.60 29.05 -34.27
N ALA A 21 22.25 29.26 -33.13
CA ALA A 21 22.68 28.22 -32.21
C ALA A 21 21.48 27.39 -31.71
N GLN A 22 21.44 26.10 -32.10
CA GLN A 22 20.52 25.08 -31.57
C GLN A 22 21.13 24.28 -30.41
N ALA A 23 22.25 24.74 -29.84
CA ALA A 23 22.97 24.04 -28.79
C ALA A 23 22.52 24.39 -27.35
N GLY A 24 21.50 25.22 -27.16
CA GLY A 24 21.13 25.71 -25.82
C GLY A 24 19.99 24.98 -25.10
N LEU A 25 19.14 24.24 -25.83
CA LEU A 25 17.92 23.68 -25.22
C LEU A 25 18.10 22.23 -24.74
N MET A 26 18.90 21.41 -25.43
CA MET A 26 19.16 20.03 -25.00
C MET A 26 20.11 19.98 -23.79
N ASP A 27 21.14 20.84 -23.74
CA ASP A 27 22.02 20.97 -22.58
C ASP A 27 21.26 21.44 -21.32
N LEU A 28 20.22 22.27 -21.47
CA LEU A 28 19.41 22.73 -20.34
C LEU A 28 18.44 21.66 -19.83
N LEU A 29 18.06 20.70 -20.67
CA LEU A 29 17.21 19.56 -20.31
C LEU A 29 18.05 18.44 -19.66
N ASP A 30 19.29 18.25 -20.09
CA ASP A 30 20.25 17.32 -19.46
C ASP A 30 20.80 17.84 -18.12
N SER A 31 20.70 19.15 -17.86
CA SER A 31 21.15 19.78 -16.61
C SER A 31 20.12 19.77 -15.49
N ILE A 32 18.90 19.25 -15.72
CA ILE A 32 17.96 18.94 -14.63
C ILE A 32 18.35 17.56 -14.10
N GLU A 33 19.49 17.50 -13.40
CA GLU A 33 19.67 16.45 -12.41
C GLU A 33 18.49 16.55 -11.46
N SER A 34 17.55 15.60 -11.60
CA SER A 34 16.49 15.44 -10.62
C SER A 34 17.20 15.37 -9.27
N PRO A 35 16.87 16.25 -8.31
CA PRO A 35 17.51 16.20 -7.00
C PRO A 35 17.34 14.76 -6.53
N LEU A 36 18.46 14.10 -6.23
CA LEU A 36 18.48 12.76 -5.65
C LEU A 36 17.60 12.85 -4.41
N GLN A 37 16.34 12.42 -4.54
CA GLN A 37 15.39 12.48 -3.45
C GLN A 37 15.90 11.45 -2.45
N GLU A 38 16.55 11.93 -1.38
CA GLU A 38 17.04 11.08 -0.32
C GLU A 38 15.88 10.18 0.12
N SER A 39 16.14 8.88 0.13
CA SER A 39 15.13 7.93 0.60
C SER A 39 14.86 8.24 2.07
N PRO A 40 13.59 8.30 2.50
CA PRO A 40 13.27 8.58 3.89
C PRO A 40 13.99 7.61 4.82
N GLU A 41 14.44 8.11 5.97
CA GLU A 41 15.04 7.28 7.01
C GLU A 41 13.96 6.43 7.68
N LEU A 42 14.25 5.14 7.87
CA LEU A 42 13.35 4.22 8.58
C LEU A 42 13.44 4.47 10.09
N PRO A 43 12.34 4.30 10.86
CA PRO A 43 12.39 4.35 12.30
C PRO A 43 13.34 3.26 12.84
N PRO A 44 14.05 3.53 13.94
CA PRO A 44 14.93 2.55 14.55
C PRO A 44 14.13 1.34 15.04
N LEU A 45 14.72 0.15 15.00
CA LEU A 45 14.11 -1.02 15.63
C LEU A 45 14.15 -0.88 17.16
N PRO A 46 13.10 -1.28 17.88
CA PRO A 46 13.14 -1.34 19.34
C PRO A 46 14.10 -2.45 19.80
N ASP A 47 14.68 -2.29 20.99
CA ASP A 47 15.61 -3.27 21.58
C ASP A 47 14.97 -4.64 21.79
N GLU A 48 13.68 -4.66 22.16
CA GLU A 48 12.88 -5.88 22.28
C GLU A 48 11.68 -5.84 21.31
N PRO A 49 11.48 -6.87 20.47
CA PRO A 49 10.33 -6.93 19.59
C PRO A 49 9.01 -6.99 20.37
N GLY A 50 8.10 -6.06 20.07
CA GLY A 50 6.77 -6.02 20.67
C GLY A 50 5.90 -7.22 20.26
N LYS A 51 4.87 -7.54 21.06
CA LYS A 51 3.82 -8.54 20.70
C LYS A 51 2.49 -7.91 20.28
N GLY A 52 2.45 -6.58 20.14
CA GLY A 52 1.23 -5.85 19.79
C GLY A 52 1.56 -4.51 19.15
N LYS A 53 0.52 -3.81 18.71
CA LYS A 53 0.64 -2.51 18.04
C LYS A 53 1.49 -1.52 18.85
N ASN A 54 2.47 -0.92 18.18
CA ASN A 54 3.41 0.06 18.76
C ASN A 54 3.60 1.29 17.86
N TRP A 55 2.59 1.61 17.07
CA TRP A 55 2.57 2.70 16.11
C TRP A 55 1.21 3.39 16.14
N ILE A 56 1.17 4.63 15.67
CA ILE A 56 -0.06 5.40 15.47
C ILE A 56 -0.02 5.95 14.04
N GLY A 57 -1.06 5.66 13.26
CA GLY A 57 -1.21 6.14 11.90
C GLY A 57 -1.80 7.54 11.86
N THR A 58 -0.97 8.52 11.55
CA THR A 58 -1.34 9.93 11.46
C THR A 58 -1.13 10.52 10.08
N GLU A 59 -0.41 9.82 9.20
CA GLU A 59 -0.19 10.29 7.84
C GLU A 59 -1.50 10.29 7.07
N ILE A 60 -1.83 11.46 6.53
CA ILE A 60 -3.05 11.71 5.76
C ILE A 60 -2.71 11.58 4.27
N PRO A 61 -3.23 10.55 3.58
CA PRO A 61 -3.03 10.43 2.15
C PRO A 61 -3.67 11.60 1.38
N LYS A 62 -3.15 11.87 0.18
CA LYS A 62 -3.74 12.86 -0.71
C LYS A 62 -5.22 12.52 -1.01
N PRO A 63 -6.07 13.53 -1.25
CA PRO A 63 -7.37 13.29 -1.85
C PRO A 63 -7.23 12.42 -3.10
N ASP A 64 -8.21 11.56 -3.38
CA ASP A 64 -8.20 10.69 -4.55
C ASP A 64 -7.05 9.65 -4.60
N LEU A 65 -6.50 9.28 -3.45
CA LEU A 65 -5.42 8.30 -3.27
C LEU A 65 -5.54 7.05 -4.19
N PRO A 66 -4.60 6.83 -5.11
CA PRO A 66 -4.48 5.57 -5.83
C PRO A 66 -4.07 4.44 -4.90
N ILE A 67 -4.82 3.35 -4.88
CA ILE A 67 -4.53 2.16 -4.07
C ILE A 67 -4.05 1.02 -4.96
N LEU A 68 -2.87 0.51 -4.66
CA LEU A 68 -2.31 -0.69 -5.25
C LEU A 68 -2.57 -1.87 -4.31
N VAL A 69 -3.22 -2.91 -4.83
CA VAL A 69 -3.38 -4.17 -4.11
C VAL A 69 -2.46 -5.22 -4.71
N LEU A 70 -1.67 -5.84 -3.85
CA LEU A 70 -0.72 -6.89 -4.16
C LEU A 70 -1.19 -8.21 -3.54
N ALA A 71 -0.73 -9.33 -4.09
CA ALA A 71 -0.95 -10.65 -3.50
C ALA A 71 0.38 -11.17 -2.95
N GLY A 72 0.43 -11.43 -1.65
CA GLY A 72 1.61 -11.90 -0.97
C GLY A 72 2.13 -13.22 -1.51
N HIS A 73 3.44 -13.41 -1.38
CA HIS A 73 4.23 -14.51 -1.92
C HIS A 73 4.41 -14.48 -3.44
N ALA A 74 5.55 -15.02 -3.87
CA ALA A 74 5.88 -15.10 -5.28
C ALA A 74 5.75 -16.53 -5.84
N ASP A 75 5.84 -17.60 -5.03
CA ASP A 75 6.24 -18.91 -5.59
C ASP A 75 5.29 -20.09 -5.59
N SER A 76 5.25 -20.65 -6.80
CA SER A 76 5.10 -22.06 -7.08
C SER A 76 6.30 -22.91 -6.62
N GLN A 77 6.37 -23.16 -5.30
CA GLN A 77 7.06 -24.32 -4.69
C GLN A 77 8.60 -24.42 -4.64
N ARG A 78 9.44 -23.41 -4.92
CA ARG A 78 10.92 -23.56 -4.70
C ARG A 78 11.66 -22.35 -4.13
N MET A 79 10.97 -21.48 -3.39
CA MET A 79 11.60 -20.38 -2.65
C MET A 79 11.26 -20.45 -1.16
N ALA A 80 12.21 -20.08 -0.31
CA ALA A 80 11.95 -19.86 1.09
C ALA A 80 10.87 -18.77 1.23
N GLY A 81 9.89 -18.98 2.12
CA GLY A 81 8.78 -18.05 2.29
C GLY A 81 7.71 -18.12 1.19
N SER A 82 7.44 -19.31 0.63
CA SER A 82 6.35 -19.53 -0.37
C SER A 82 4.93 -19.40 0.18
N GLY A 83 4.77 -19.10 1.47
CA GLY A 83 3.49 -19.09 2.16
C GLY A 83 3.08 -20.46 2.71
N THR A 84 2.01 -20.48 3.49
CA THR A 84 1.46 -21.67 4.13
C THR A 84 0.68 -22.55 3.15
N PRO A 85 0.73 -23.89 3.29
CA PRO A 85 -0.19 -24.77 2.58
C PRO A 85 -1.63 -24.72 3.14
N GLY A 86 -1.89 -24.01 4.24
CA GLY A 86 -3.16 -24.08 4.94
C GLY A 86 -3.34 -25.40 5.69
N ARG A 87 -4.28 -25.45 6.64
CA ARG A 87 -4.46 -26.62 7.50
C ARG A 87 -5.02 -27.82 6.75
N ALA A 88 -5.88 -27.60 5.75
CA ALA A 88 -6.47 -28.67 4.96
C ALA A 88 -5.38 -29.47 4.21
N VAL A 89 -4.42 -28.80 3.60
CA VAL A 89 -3.32 -29.47 2.89
C VAL A 89 -2.23 -29.91 3.88
N GLY A 90 -1.75 -28.99 4.72
CA GLY A 90 -0.60 -29.22 5.59
C GLY A 90 -0.82 -30.25 6.71
N MET A 91 -2.05 -30.41 7.19
CA MET A 91 -2.38 -31.31 8.31
C MET A 91 -3.40 -32.39 7.98
N ARG A 92 -4.27 -32.17 6.99
CA ARG A 92 -5.41 -33.08 6.69
C ARG A 92 -5.28 -33.81 5.35
N GLY A 93 -4.18 -33.62 4.63
CA GLY A 93 -3.90 -34.35 3.38
C GLY A 93 -4.81 -33.98 2.21
N ALA A 94 -5.51 -32.84 2.26
CA ALA A 94 -6.26 -32.35 1.11
C ALA A 94 -5.32 -32.02 -0.06
N ARG A 95 -5.82 -32.09 -1.29
CA ARG A 95 -5.06 -31.64 -2.47
C ARG A 95 -4.92 -30.11 -2.46
N PRO A 96 -3.78 -29.55 -2.92
CA PRO A 96 -3.64 -28.11 -3.13
C PRO A 96 -4.74 -27.57 -4.04
N MET A 97 -5.16 -26.33 -3.83
CA MET A 97 -6.17 -25.68 -4.68
C MET A 97 -5.71 -25.53 -6.12
N GLN A 98 -4.42 -25.29 -6.32
CA GLN A 98 -3.78 -25.24 -7.62
C GLN A 98 -2.41 -25.94 -7.54
N PRO A 99 -2.15 -26.97 -8.37
CA PRO A 99 -0.83 -27.57 -8.46
C PRO A 99 0.24 -26.52 -8.78
N GLY A 100 1.39 -26.66 -8.15
CA GLY A 100 2.51 -25.75 -8.35
C GLY A 100 2.60 -24.67 -7.28
N ILE A 101 1.51 -24.07 -6.78
CA ILE A 101 1.53 -22.99 -5.78
C ILE A 101 1.02 -23.42 -4.40
N THR A 102 1.34 -22.64 -3.37
CA THR A 102 0.74 -22.80 -2.03
C THR A 102 -0.71 -22.33 -2.04
N ASP A 103 -1.49 -22.87 -1.10
CA ASP A 103 -2.88 -22.43 -0.91
C ASP A 103 -2.94 -20.97 -0.47
N GLU A 104 -1.99 -20.49 0.34
CA GLU A 104 -1.89 -19.07 0.68
C GLU A 104 -1.76 -18.20 -0.56
N LEU A 105 -0.79 -18.47 -1.45
CA LEU A 105 -0.65 -17.69 -2.68
C LEU A 105 -1.92 -17.77 -3.55
N PHE A 106 -2.53 -18.95 -3.67
CA PHE A 106 -3.78 -19.12 -4.40
C PHE A 106 -4.89 -18.21 -3.85
N TRP A 107 -5.08 -18.19 -2.53
CA TRP A 107 -6.12 -17.37 -1.89
C TRP A 107 -5.77 -15.88 -1.90
N ASN A 108 -4.50 -15.49 -1.72
CA ASN A 108 -4.04 -14.11 -1.85
C ASN A 108 -4.42 -13.51 -3.21
N LEU A 109 -4.16 -14.25 -4.29
CA LEU A 109 -4.48 -13.82 -5.66
C LEU A 109 -5.99 -13.59 -5.85
N LEU A 110 -6.83 -14.51 -5.37
CA LEU A 110 -8.28 -14.39 -5.52
C LEU A 110 -8.86 -13.30 -4.62
N THR A 111 -8.36 -13.17 -3.39
CA THR A 111 -8.80 -12.13 -2.46
C THR A 111 -8.39 -10.74 -2.94
N ALA A 112 -7.15 -10.55 -3.39
CA ALA A 112 -6.68 -9.27 -3.93
C ALA A 112 -7.54 -8.80 -5.12
N LYS A 113 -7.86 -9.72 -6.05
CA LYS A 113 -8.78 -9.43 -7.16
C LYS A 113 -10.18 -9.07 -6.69
N ALA A 114 -10.72 -9.80 -5.71
CA ALA A 114 -12.04 -9.51 -5.15
C ALA A 114 -12.09 -8.15 -4.44
N VAL A 115 -11.04 -7.80 -3.68
CA VAL A 115 -10.88 -6.49 -3.03
C VAL A 115 -10.87 -5.37 -4.05
N VAL A 116 -10.08 -5.50 -5.12
CA VAL A 116 -10.03 -4.48 -6.18
C VAL A 116 -11.36 -4.33 -6.91
N ALA A 117 -12.00 -5.44 -7.27
CA ALA A 117 -13.31 -5.41 -7.92
C ALA A 117 -14.36 -4.73 -7.04
N GLU A 118 -14.39 -5.05 -5.74
CA GLU A 118 -15.31 -4.43 -4.78
C GLU A 118 -15.00 -2.94 -4.58
N GLY A 119 -13.73 -2.56 -4.49
CA GLY A 119 -13.31 -1.18 -4.35
C GLY A 119 -13.67 -0.32 -5.57
N GLN A 120 -13.39 -0.82 -6.77
CA GLN A 120 -13.77 -0.18 -8.03
C GLN A 120 -15.30 -0.02 -8.14
N ARG A 121 -16.07 -1.06 -7.76
CA ARG A 121 -17.53 -0.99 -7.69
C ARG A 121 -18.03 0.14 -6.77
N GLN A 122 -17.25 0.46 -5.73
CA GLN A 122 -17.54 1.53 -4.80
C GLN A 122 -16.86 2.88 -5.15
N GLY A 123 -16.24 2.98 -6.34
CA GLY A 123 -15.64 4.22 -6.85
C GLY A 123 -14.22 4.51 -6.36
N LEU A 124 -13.55 3.56 -5.71
CA LEU A 124 -12.15 3.73 -5.31
C LEU A 124 -11.21 3.54 -6.50
N LYS A 125 -10.14 4.35 -6.57
CA LYS A 125 -9.06 4.22 -7.57
C LYS A 125 -8.13 3.07 -7.18
N MET A 126 -8.58 1.84 -7.42
CA MET A 126 -7.85 0.62 -7.07
C MET A 126 -7.37 -0.11 -8.31
N ARG A 127 -6.16 -0.68 -8.23
CA ARG A 127 -5.65 -1.63 -9.22
C ARG A 127 -5.01 -2.82 -8.54
N PHE A 128 -5.12 -3.97 -9.19
CA PHE A 128 -4.41 -5.18 -8.82
C PHE A 128 -3.14 -5.30 -9.68
N TYR A 129 -2.03 -5.71 -9.07
CA TYR A 129 -0.82 -6.09 -9.81
C TYR A 129 -0.56 -7.59 -9.66
N ASP A 130 -0.34 -8.25 -10.79
CA ASP A 130 0.13 -9.63 -10.86
C ASP A 130 1.34 -9.65 -11.79
N PRO A 131 2.53 -10.05 -11.32
CA PRO A 131 3.72 -10.12 -12.17
C PRO A 131 3.59 -11.17 -13.29
N GLY A 132 2.56 -12.02 -13.27
CA GLY A 132 2.30 -13.07 -14.26
C GLY A 132 3.28 -14.25 -14.20
N VAL A 133 4.41 -14.05 -13.53
CA VAL A 133 5.37 -15.09 -13.18
C VAL A 133 5.17 -15.51 -11.73
N ARG A 134 5.57 -16.75 -11.44
CA ARG A 134 5.49 -17.32 -10.11
C ARG A 134 6.87 -17.57 -9.53
N THR A 135 7.97 -17.02 -10.06
CA THR A 135 9.27 -17.15 -9.39
C THR A 135 10.13 -15.97 -9.80
N ILE A 136 10.45 -15.09 -8.85
CA ILE A 136 11.41 -13.99 -9.03
C ILE A 136 12.36 -14.05 -7.83
N ARG A 137 13.62 -14.41 -8.08
CA ARG A 137 14.58 -14.70 -7.00
C ARG A 137 15.20 -13.46 -6.39
N ASP A 138 15.40 -12.43 -7.20
CA ASP A 138 15.94 -11.16 -6.77
C ASP A 138 14.80 -10.31 -6.21
N SER A 139 14.90 -9.95 -4.92
CA SER A 139 13.90 -9.14 -4.24
C SER A 139 13.85 -7.69 -4.72
N ASP A 140 14.88 -7.22 -5.43
CA ASP A 140 14.95 -5.88 -5.98
C ASP A 140 14.62 -5.85 -7.49
N ASP A 141 14.30 -7.00 -8.11
CA ASP A 141 13.82 -7.04 -9.49
C ASP A 141 12.59 -6.12 -9.64
N PRO A 142 12.53 -5.28 -10.69
CA PRO A 142 11.49 -4.27 -10.86
C PRO A 142 10.07 -4.86 -11.00
N ARG A 143 9.96 -6.16 -11.27
CA ARG A 143 8.67 -6.87 -11.39
C ARG A 143 8.22 -7.49 -10.07
N THR A 144 8.99 -7.36 -8.99
CA THR A 144 8.52 -7.85 -7.68
C THR A 144 7.40 -6.95 -7.17
N ASN A 145 6.49 -7.53 -6.37
CA ASN A 145 5.47 -6.77 -5.65
C ASN A 145 6.09 -5.61 -4.86
N TRP A 146 7.25 -5.83 -4.24
CA TRP A 146 7.90 -4.84 -3.40
C TRP A 146 8.50 -3.69 -4.20
N SER A 147 9.11 -3.96 -5.37
CA SER A 147 9.61 -2.91 -6.26
C SER A 147 8.47 -2.08 -6.85
N VAL A 148 7.43 -2.74 -7.38
CA VAL A 148 6.24 -2.05 -7.92
C VAL A 148 5.49 -1.30 -6.82
N GLY A 149 5.41 -1.87 -5.62
CA GLY A 149 4.84 -1.25 -4.44
C GLY A 149 5.58 0.02 -4.06
N ARG A 150 6.91 -0.06 -3.94
CA ARG A 150 7.80 1.07 -3.65
C ARG A 150 7.61 2.22 -4.64
N GLU A 151 7.61 1.91 -5.94
CA GLU A 151 7.39 2.91 -6.99
C GLU A 151 5.98 3.54 -6.89
N HIS A 152 4.96 2.74 -6.59
CA HIS A 152 3.60 3.24 -6.43
C HIS A 152 3.48 4.20 -5.25
N VAL A 153 4.09 3.87 -4.11
CA VAL A 153 4.02 4.72 -2.91
C VAL A 153 4.91 5.95 -3.00
N SER A 154 6.06 5.88 -3.69
CA SER A 154 6.88 7.08 -3.95
C SER A 154 6.15 8.11 -4.81
N ASN A 155 5.19 7.67 -5.64
CA ASN A 155 4.30 8.53 -6.40
C ASN A 155 3.08 9.04 -5.58
N GLY A 156 3.07 8.80 -4.27
CA GLY A 156 2.02 9.25 -3.35
C GLY A 156 0.78 8.35 -3.31
N GLY A 157 0.88 7.11 -3.78
CA GLY A 157 -0.16 6.09 -3.63
C GLY A 157 -0.10 5.35 -2.28
N TYR A 158 -1.10 4.52 -2.01
CA TYR A 158 -1.08 3.54 -0.91
C TYR A 158 -0.98 2.12 -1.47
N ALA A 159 -0.14 1.28 -0.88
CA ALA A 159 0.06 -0.09 -1.31
C ALA A 159 -0.20 -1.06 -0.16
N VAL A 160 -1.05 -2.06 -0.40
CA VAL A 160 -1.34 -3.14 0.55
C VAL A 160 -1.20 -4.50 -0.12
N GLU A 161 -0.46 -5.38 0.52
CA GLU A 161 -0.23 -6.77 0.12
C GLU A 161 -1.12 -7.70 0.94
N ILE A 162 -1.98 -8.46 0.27
CA ILE A 162 -2.90 -9.40 0.90
C ILE A 162 -2.18 -10.70 1.24
N HIS A 163 -2.30 -11.13 2.48
CA HIS A 163 -1.81 -12.39 3.00
C HIS A 163 -2.90 -13.18 3.73
N TYR A 164 -2.66 -14.48 3.92
CA TYR A 164 -3.35 -15.23 4.94
C TYR A 164 -2.34 -15.89 5.86
N ASP A 165 -2.53 -15.69 7.16
CA ASP A 165 -1.60 -16.21 8.13
C ASP A 165 -1.59 -17.75 8.19
N ALA A 166 -0.49 -18.29 8.70
CA ALA A 166 -0.35 -19.71 8.91
C ALA A 166 -1.38 -20.25 9.91
N TYR A 167 -1.80 -21.49 9.71
CA TYR A 167 -2.66 -22.18 10.67
C TYR A 167 -1.94 -22.41 12.01
N SER A 168 -2.71 -22.57 13.09
CA SER A 168 -2.20 -22.84 14.43
C SER A 168 -1.31 -24.09 14.48
N PRO A 169 -0.18 -24.06 15.23
CA PRO A 169 0.26 -23.00 16.16
C PRO A 169 1.21 -21.97 15.53
N HIS A 170 1.36 -21.96 14.20
CA HIS A 170 2.41 -21.18 13.54
C HIS A 170 2.02 -19.73 13.27
N GLY A 171 0.73 -19.49 12.99
CA GLY A 171 0.22 -18.13 12.84
C GLY A 171 -0.22 -17.50 14.16
N ILE A 172 -0.31 -16.19 14.13
CA ILE A 172 -0.76 -15.31 15.21
C ILE A 172 -2.23 -14.96 15.03
N GLY A 173 -2.70 -14.70 13.81
CA GLY A 173 -4.07 -14.26 13.55
C GLY A 173 -4.20 -13.23 12.42
N PRO A 174 -5.40 -12.67 12.25
CA PRO A 174 -5.59 -11.53 11.36
C PRO A 174 -4.87 -10.29 11.89
N GLY A 175 -4.53 -9.38 10.97
CA GLY A 175 -4.06 -8.05 11.33
C GLY A 175 -3.20 -7.38 10.26
N ILE A 176 -3.03 -6.07 10.40
CA ILE A 176 -2.17 -5.27 9.52
C ILE A 176 -0.75 -5.14 10.11
N ILE A 177 0.25 -5.36 9.28
CA ILE A 177 1.63 -4.91 9.50
C ILE A 177 1.78 -3.64 8.67
N PRO A 178 1.97 -2.47 9.30
CA PRO A 178 1.87 -1.19 8.60
C PRO A 178 3.05 -0.97 7.66
N ALA A 179 2.85 -0.14 6.63
CA ALA A 179 3.95 0.43 5.86
C ALA A 179 4.81 1.33 6.77
N VAL A 180 6.12 1.38 6.51
CA VAL A 180 7.06 2.12 7.38
C VAL A 180 7.75 3.27 6.64
N LEU A 181 8.08 3.09 5.36
CA LEU A 181 8.96 4.00 4.60
C LEU A 181 8.55 5.48 4.63
N TYR A 182 7.24 5.78 4.57
CA TYR A 182 6.73 7.15 4.55
C TYR A 182 5.88 7.48 5.79
N GLY A 183 6.09 6.75 6.89
CA GLY A 183 5.27 6.87 8.10
C GLY A 183 3.99 6.05 8.05
N PHE A 184 3.30 5.99 9.19
CA PHE A 184 2.09 5.20 9.39
C PHE A 184 0.86 6.02 9.01
N SER A 185 -0.02 5.44 8.20
CA SER A 185 -1.17 6.17 7.66
C SER A 185 -2.47 5.91 8.41
N VAL A 186 -3.43 6.83 8.28
CA VAL A 186 -4.82 6.61 8.73
C VAL A 186 -5.49 5.43 8.02
N MET A 187 -4.95 5.00 6.87
CA MET A 187 -5.39 3.78 6.18
C MET A 187 -4.96 2.53 6.95
N ASP A 188 -3.74 2.52 7.50
CA ASP A 188 -3.25 1.43 8.34
C ASP A 188 -4.06 1.36 9.65
N GLU A 189 -4.43 2.50 10.24
CA GLU A 189 -5.32 2.55 11.42
C GLU A 189 -6.70 1.93 11.15
N ALA A 190 -7.32 2.30 10.04
CA ALA A 190 -8.64 1.77 9.71
C ALA A 190 -8.60 0.25 9.44
N LEU A 191 -7.52 -0.25 8.82
CA LEU A 191 -7.30 -1.69 8.66
C LEU A 191 -7.01 -2.37 10.00
N ALA A 192 -6.26 -1.72 10.89
CA ALA A 192 -6.00 -2.20 12.24
C ALA A 192 -7.27 -2.34 13.08
N GLU A 193 -8.20 -1.39 12.97
CA GLU A 193 -9.49 -1.43 13.66
C GLU A 193 -10.34 -2.62 13.19
N GLU A 194 -10.30 -2.95 11.89
CA GLU A 194 -11.11 -4.03 11.31
C GLU A 194 -10.50 -5.43 11.50
N PHE A 195 -9.16 -5.55 11.44
CA PHE A 195 -8.48 -6.86 11.41
C PHE A 195 -7.56 -7.11 12.61
N GLY A 196 -7.29 -6.12 13.45
CA GLY A 196 -6.21 -6.15 14.43
C GLY A 196 -4.89 -5.63 13.85
N ALA A 197 -3.85 -5.52 14.67
CA ALA A 197 -2.58 -4.95 14.28
C ALA A 197 -1.39 -5.73 14.82
N TYR A 198 -0.38 -5.84 13.97
CA TYR A 198 0.97 -6.26 14.32
C TYR A 198 1.82 -5.04 14.70
N PRO A 199 2.90 -5.23 15.46
CA PRO A 199 3.94 -4.20 15.61
C PRO A 199 4.60 -3.87 14.26
N TYR A 200 5.12 -2.66 14.07
CA TYR A 200 5.79 -2.28 12.81
C TYR A 200 7.14 -3.02 12.63
N ASP A 201 7.78 -3.39 13.74
CA ASP A 201 9.03 -4.13 13.81
C ASP A 201 8.84 -5.64 13.77
N TYR A 202 7.62 -6.11 13.47
CA TYR A 202 7.32 -7.54 13.36
C TYR A 202 8.37 -8.26 12.50
N ARG A 203 9.02 -9.27 13.10
CA ARG A 203 10.14 -10.05 12.50
C ARG A 203 11.30 -9.18 11.99
N GLY A 204 11.65 -8.13 12.71
CA GLY A 204 12.74 -7.23 12.37
C GLY A 204 12.41 -6.27 11.24
N MET A 205 11.14 -5.87 11.11
CA MET A 205 10.60 -5.01 10.05
C MET A 205 10.73 -5.67 8.66
N LEU A 206 9.64 -6.25 8.18
CA LEU A 206 9.61 -7.03 6.93
C LEU A 206 9.97 -6.19 5.69
N GLY A 207 10.43 -6.89 4.64
CA GLY A 207 10.94 -6.28 3.41
C GLY A 207 9.93 -5.41 2.64
N GLY A 208 8.65 -5.78 2.63
CA GLY A 208 7.55 -4.99 2.06
C GLY A 208 7.29 -3.69 2.86
N PRO A 209 7.04 -3.76 4.18
CA PRO A 209 6.91 -2.60 5.05
C PRO A 209 8.06 -1.59 4.95
N ARG A 210 9.32 -2.07 4.91
CA ARG A 210 10.52 -1.24 4.66
C ARG A 210 10.50 -0.49 3.33
N ARG A 211 9.75 -0.99 2.36
CA ARG A 211 9.58 -0.41 1.01
C ARG A 211 8.24 0.34 0.87
N GLY A 212 7.53 0.55 1.98
CA GLY A 212 6.28 1.29 2.03
C GLY A 212 5.03 0.47 1.67
N VAL A 213 5.13 -0.86 1.62
CA VAL A 213 3.99 -1.74 1.36
C VAL A 213 3.47 -2.31 2.68
N ALA A 214 2.23 -1.99 3.03
CA ALA A 214 1.57 -2.61 4.19
C ALA A 214 1.20 -4.07 3.88
N MET A 215 1.20 -4.95 4.88
CA MET A 215 0.86 -6.38 4.71
C MET A 215 -0.35 -6.72 5.57
N LEU A 216 -1.44 -7.14 4.93
CA LEU A 216 -2.70 -7.46 5.60
C LEU A 216 -2.90 -8.97 5.68
N GLU A 217 -2.80 -9.51 6.89
CA GLU A 217 -3.18 -10.88 7.21
C GLU A 217 -4.70 -10.97 7.38
N ILE A 218 -5.40 -11.62 6.45
CA ILE A 218 -6.86 -11.76 6.49
C ILE A 218 -7.33 -12.62 7.68
N GLY A 219 -6.49 -13.57 8.07
CA GLY A 219 -6.74 -14.54 9.11
C GLY A 219 -6.05 -15.87 8.80
N GLN A 220 -5.98 -16.75 9.78
CA GLN A 220 -5.31 -18.03 9.64
C GLN A 220 -6.03 -18.93 8.64
N LEU A 221 -5.29 -19.57 7.71
CA LEU A 221 -5.84 -20.58 6.79
C LEU A 221 -6.21 -21.88 7.49
N GLU A 222 -7.27 -21.82 8.28
CA GLU A 222 -7.89 -22.96 8.94
C GLU A 222 -9.36 -22.71 9.27
N GLY A 223 -9.99 -23.70 9.91
CA GLY A 223 -11.32 -23.58 10.50
C GLY A 223 -12.40 -23.19 9.47
N ALA A 224 -13.31 -22.31 9.89
CA ALA A 224 -14.42 -21.85 9.07
C ALA A 224 -13.97 -21.01 7.87
N LEU A 225 -12.87 -20.25 8.00
CA LEU A 225 -12.31 -19.44 6.93
C LEU A 225 -11.87 -20.33 5.76
N GLU A 226 -10.97 -21.28 6.04
CA GLU A 226 -10.47 -22.20 5.02
C GLU A 226 -11.59 -23.09 4.47
N ALA A 227 -12.50 -23.58 5.32
CA ALA A 227 -13.63 -24.39 4.87
C ALA A 227 -14.54 -23.61 3.89
N GLY A 228 -14.84 -22.34 4.20
CA GLY A 228 -15.66 -21.46 3.36
C GLY A 228 -15.02 -21.17 2.01
N LEU A 229 -13.71 -20.89 2.00
CA LEU A 229 -12.93 -20.66 0.78
C LEU A 229 -12.86 -21.91 -0.10
N ARG A 230 -12.57 -23.07 0.51
CA ARG A 230 -12.37 -24.31 -0.24
C ARG A 230 -13.68 -24.86 -0.81
N ASN A 231 -14.82 -24.67 -0.15
CA ASN A 231 -16.11 -25.15 -0.63
C ASN A 231 -16.63 -24.34 -1.83
N PRO A 232 -16.82 -24.95 -3.03
CA PRO A 232 -17.30 -24.24 -4.22
C PRO A 232 -18.62 -23.50 -4.04
N SER A 233 -19.55 -23.98 -3.18
CA SER A 233 -20.85 -23.33 -2.99
C SER A 233 -20.78 -22.07 -2.13
N THR A 234 -19.76 -21.92 -1.29
CA THR A 234 -19.59 -20.76 -0.39
C THR A 234 -18.42 -19.86 -0.77
N ARG A 235 -17.46 -20.36 -1.58
CA ARG A 235 -16.21 -19.68 -1.93
C ARG A 235 -16.40 -18.24 -2.34
N GLN A 236 -17.33 -18.00 -3.28
CA GLN A 236 -17.57 -16.67 -3.80
C GLN A 236 -18.10 -15.73 -2.71
N GLN A 237 -19.00 -16.22 -1.86
CA GLN A 237 -19.53 -15.45 -0.74
C GLN A 237 -18.45 -15.16 0.30
N SER A 238 -17.56 -16.12 0.59
CA SER A 238 -16.41 -15.93 1.49
C SER A 238 -15.47 -14.85 0.97
N LEU A 239 -15.05 -14.93 -0.29
CA LEU A 239 -14.19 -13.93 -0.93
C LEU A 239 -14.84 -12.54 -0.93
N GLN A 240 -16.12 -12.44 -1.28
CA GLN A 240 -16.85 -11.18 -1.26
C GLN A 240 -17.01 -10.60 0.14
N THR A 241 -17.20 -11.45 1.15
CA THR A 241 -17.30 -11.00 2.54
C THR A 241 -15.99 -10.40 3.02
N ILE A 242 -14.86 -11.05 2.71
CA ILE A 242 -13.52 -10.54 2.99
C ILE A 242 -13.30 -9.22 2.25
N ALA A 243 -13.57 -9.19 0.94
CA ALA A 243 -13.39 -8.00 0.11
C ALA A 243 -14.18 -6.79 0.64
N ARG A 244 -15.44 -6.98 1.03
CA ARG A 244 -16.25 -5.91 1.63
C ARG A 244 -15.68 -5.37 2.93
N ARG A 245 -15.13 -6.24 3.79
CA ARG A 245 -14.49 -5.81 5.05
C ARG A 245 -13.25 -4.97 4.79
N VAL A 246 -12.37 -5.43 3.91
CA VAL A 246 -11.17 -4.69 3.51
C VAL A 246 -11.53 -3.34 2.89
N VAL A 247 -12.43 -3.33 1.90
CA VAL A 247 -12.84 -2.08 1.22
C VAL A 247 -13.55 -1.12 2.17
N ARG A 248 -14.37 -1.62 3.11
CA ARG A 248 -14.97 -0.78 4.14
C ARG A 248 -13.91 -0.08 4.99
N ALA A 249 -12.92 -0.81 5.48
CA ALA A 249 -11.82 -0.25 6.25
C ALA A 249 -11.02 0.79 5.45
N LEU A 250 -10.66 0.48 4.20
CA LEU A 250 -9.96 1.45 3.33
C LEU A 250 -10.79 2.72 3.11
N ARG A 251 -12.12 2.61 2.90
CA ARG A 251 -13.00 3.78 2.79
C ARG A 251 -13.03 4.60 4.07
N GLN A 252 -13.06 3.96 5.23
CA GLN A 252 -13.02 4.66 6.52
C GLN A 252 -11.72 5.45 6.67
N GLY A 253 -10.57 4.86 6.33
CA GLY A 253 -9.29 5.58 6.27
C GLY A 253 -9.34 6.79 5.33
N MET A 254 -9.96 6.66 4.15
CA MET A 254 -10.14 7.78 3.22
C MET A 254 -11.07 8.88 3.76
N VAL A 255 -12.09 8.54 4.53
CA VAL A 255 -12.97 9.54 5.17
C VAL A 255 -12.19 10.31 6.24
N LEU A 256 -11.37 9.62 7.04
CA LEU A 256 -10.48 10.27 8.00
C LEU A 256 -9.49 11.21 7.31
N ALA A 257 -8.96 10.81 6.15
CA ALA A 257 -8.04 11.61 5.36
C ALA A 257 -8.67 12.88 4.77
N ASN A 258 -9.97 12.85 4.44
CA ASN A 258 -10.69 13.97 3.83
C ASN A 258 -11.50 14.81 4.83
N SER A 259 -11.51 14.42 6.11
CA SER A 259 -12.12 15.23 7.15
C SER A 259 -11.25 16.47 7.37
N PRO A 260 -11.83 17.70 7.38
CA PRO A 260 -11.10 18.86 7.84
C PRO A 260 -10.58 18.53 9.23
N VAL A 261 -9.27 18.70 9.46
CA VAL A 261 -8.77 18.84 10.82
C VAL A 261 -9.38 20.15 11.32
N GLU A 262 -10.60 20.10 11.84
CA GLU A 262 -11.04 21.10 12.81
C GLU A 262 -9.96 21.04 13.89
N GLY A 263 -9.18 22.12 13.97
CA GLY A 263 -8.12 22.26 14.92
C GLY A 263 -8.67 21.94 16.30
N THR A 264 -8.43 20.71 16.74
CA THR A 264 -8.48 20.38 18.15
C THR A 264 -7.34 21.17 18.73
N THR A 265 -7.71 22.37 19.16
CA THR A 265 -6.98 23.08 20.19
C THR A 265 -6.89 22.05 21.31
N LEU A 266 -5.76 21.35 21.38
CA LEU A 266 -5.32 20.69 22.58
C LEU A 266 -5.24 21.84 23.60
N LEU A 267 -6.34 22.04 24.33
CA LEU A 267 -6.30 22.76 25.58
C LEU A 267 -5.23 22.05 26.38
N LYS A 268 -4.07 22.69 26.42
CA LYS A 268 -2.94 22.34 27.25
C LYS A 268 -3.47 22.39 28.68
N GLY A 269 -4.00 21.26 29.14
CA GLY A 269 -4.48 21.08 30.50
C GLY A 269 -3.29 21.26 31.42
N SER A 270 -3.16 22.47 31.96
CA SER A 270 -2.26 22.75 33.06
C SER A 270 -2.75 21.96 34.26
N ILE A 271 -2.11 20.83 34.52
CA ILE A 271 -2.17 20.11 35.79
C ILE A 271 -1.51 20.99 36.85
N THR A 272 -2.27 21.89 37.44
CA THR A 272 -2.06 22.43 38.79
C THR A 272 -3.26 23.31 39.17
N GLU A 273 -4.38 22.73 39.63
CA GLU A 273 -5.21 23.33 40.69
C GLU A 273 -6.01 22.23 41.39
N PRO A 274 -6.06 22.20 42.74
CA PRO A 274 -6.83 21.20 43.48
C PRO A 274 -8.33 21.53 43.39
N VAL A 275 -9.13 20.51 43.05
CA VAL A 275 -10.60 20.57 43.10
C VAL A 275 -11.04 20.70 44.56
N LEU A 276 -11.47 21.91 44.96
CA LEU A 276 -12.24 22.12 46.17
C LEU A 276 -13.65 21.57 45.93
N GLY A 277 -13.97 20.43 46.55
CA GLY A 277 -15.33 19.89 46.60
C GLY A 277 -16.28 20.79 47.40
N PRO A 278 -17.61 20.68 47.19
CA PRO A 278 -18.58 21.51 47.89
C PRO A 278 -18.57 21.22 49.39
N ARG A 279 -18.58 22.28 50.19
CA ARG A 279 -18.77 22.22 51.65
C ARG A 279 -20.15 21.65 51.96
N GLU A 280 -20.20 20.57 52.74
CA GLU A 280 -21.39 20.21 53.49
C GLU A 280 -21.57 21.22 54.64
N ASP A 281 -22.73 21.87 54.65
CA ASP A 281 -23.18 22.71 55.76
C ASP A 281 -23.49 21.82 56.97
N VAL A 282 -22.78 22.03 58.07
CA VAL A 282 -23.12 21.50 59.39
C VAL A 282 -23.74 22.64 60.19
N SER A 283 -25.05 22.54 60.45
CA SER A 283 -25.73 23.29 61.50
C SER A 283 -26.09 22.33 62.64
N GLU A 284 -25.49 22.61 63.80
CA GLU A 284 -25.78 22.15 65.19
C GLU A 284 -26.17 20.68 65.48
#